data_AF-A0A949F1A4-F1
#
_entry.id   AF-A0A949F1A4-F1
#
_cell.length_a   1.000
_cell.length_b   1.000
_cell.length_c   1.000
_cell.angle_alpha   90.00
_cell.angle_beta   90.00
_cell.angle_gamma   90.00
#
_symmetry.space_group_name_H-M   'P 1'
#
loop_
_entity.id
_entity.type
_entity.pdbx_description
1 polymer ?
#
loop_
_entity_poly.entity_id
_entity_poly.type
_entity_poly.pdbx_seq_one_letter_code
_entity_poly.pdbx_strand_id
1 'polypeptide(L)' 'MMQKKVGTILNEELLRKAKKQALSEQTTLNHIFEKAISDYLMRQSGVKRKFSAVDMSFGSMKLSRKVVEKIAREDLYEAE' A
#
# COMPACT_ATOMS: atom_id res chain seq x y z
N MET A 1 12.57 -3.15 -3.64
CA MET A 1 11.71 -3.53 -4.80
C MET A 1 12.33 -2.96 -6.07
N MET A 2 12.25 -3.67 -7.20
CA MET A 2 12.74 -3.16 -8.48
C MET A 2 11.77 -2.12 -9.06
N GLN A 3 12.30 -0.98 -9.51
CA GLN A 3 11.54 0.02 -10.26
C GLN A 3 11.59 -0.30 -11.76
N LYS A 4 10.44 -0.28 -12.43
CA LYS A 4 10.34 -0.41 -13.90
C LYS A 4 9.93 0.95 -14.48
N LYS A 5 10.62 1.38 -15.54
CA LYS A 5 10.24 2.60 -16.27
C LYS A 5 9.02 2.32 -17.12
N VAL A 6 8.03 3.23 -17.06
CA VAL A 6 6.83 3.18 -17.89
C VAL A 6 6.73 4.48 -18.66
N GLY A 7 6.76 4.41 -19.99
CA GLY A 7 6.49 5.56 -20.86
C GLY A 7 5.00 5.82 -20.93
N THR A 8 4.58 7.09 -20.81
CA THR A 8 3.17 7.48 -20.88
C THR A 8 3.04 8.79 -21.66
N ILE A 9 1.95 8.93 -22.43
CA ILE A 9 1.60 10.19 -23.10
C ILE A 9 0.67 10.97 -22.17
N LEU A 10 0.99 12.23 -21.92
CA LEU A 10 0.23 13.12 -21.04
C LEU A 10 -0.06 14.44 -21.74
N ASN A 11 -1.23 15.00 -21.46
CA ASN A 11 -1.55 16.37 -21.86
C ASN A 11 -0.54 17.35 -21.22
N GLU A 12 -0.05 18.29 -22.01
CA GLU A 12 0.98 19.25 -21.60
C GLU A 12 0.53 20.16 -20.44
N GLU A 13 -0.74 20.56 -20.40
CA GLU A 13 -1.27 21.35 -19.30
C GLU A 13 -1.29 20.56 -17.98
N LEU A 14 -1.63 19.27 -18.04
CA LEU A 14 -1.60 18.37 -16.88
C LEU A 14 -0.17 18.19 -16.39
N LEU A 15 0.79 18.00 -17.29
CA LEU A 15 2.21 17.92 -16.95
C LEU A 15 2.69 19.21 -16.27
N ARG A 16 2.28 20.38 -16.79
CA ARG A 16 2.62 21.67 -16.20
C ARG A 16 2.06 21.83 -14.79
N LYS A 17 0.80 21.42 -14.56
CA LYS A 17 0.18 21.45 -13.23
C LYS A 17 0.90 20.52 -12.26
N ALA A 18 1.22 19.29 -12.68
CA ALA A 18 1.94 18.32 -11.85
C ALA A 18 3.34 18.83 -11.45
N LYS A 19 4.07 19.48 -12.37
CA LYS A 19 5.38 20.10 -12.08
C LYS A 19 5.27 21.23 -11.05
N LYS A 20 4.26 22.09 -11.16
CA LYS A 20 4.01 23.16 -10.18
C LYS A 20 3.72 22.58 -8.79
N GLN A 21 2.93 21.50 -8.74
CA GLN A 21 2.61 20.83 -7.48
C GLN A 21 3.84 20.17 -6.85
N ALA A 22 4.66 19.48 -7.66
CA ALA A 22 5.92 18.89 -7.19
C ALA A 22 6.85 19.97 -6.58
N LEU A 23 6.93 21.14 -7.22
CA LEU A 23 7.70 22.27 -6.70
C LEU A 23 7.15 22.80 -5.36
N SER A 24 5.82 22.97 -5.25
CA SER A 24 5.21 23.45 -3.99
C SER A 24 5.34 22.44 -2.84
N GLU A 25 5.31 21.15 -3.14
CA GLU A 25 5.46 20.07 -2.16
C GLU A 25 6.94 19.69 -1.90
N GLN A 26 7.89 20.39 -2.52
CA GLN A 26 9.34 20.11 -2.45
C GLN A 26 9.66 18.63 -2.73
N THR A 27 8.95 18.03 -3.67
CA THR A 27 9.05 16.62 -4.02
C THR A 27 9.33 16.41 -5.50
N THR A 28 9.58 15.17 -5.89
CA THR A 28 9.84 14.82 -7.30
C THR A 28 8.53 14.63 -8.06
N LEU A 29 8.56 14.86 -9.37
CA LEU A 29 7.42 14.61 -10.24
C LEU A 29 6.99 13.13 -10.21
N ASN A 30 7.94 12.21 -10.09
CA ASN A 30 7.64 10.78 -9.95
C ASN A 30 6.82 10.49 -8.70
N HIS A 31 7.14 11.13 -7.57
CA HIS A 31 6.38 10.95 -6.33
C HIS A 31 4.92 11.42 -6.47
N ILE A 32 4.70 12.53 -7.17
CA ILE A 32 3.34 13.01 -7.50
C ILE A 32 2.58 11.96 -8.31
N PHE A 33 3.21 11.35 -9.31
CA PHE A 33 2.57 10.31 -10.13
C PHE A 33 2.33 9.01 -9.36
N GLU A 34 3.29 8.55 -8.57
CA GLU A 34 3.14 7.36 -7.73
C GLU A 34 1.97 7.53 -6.76
N LYS A 35 1.85 8.69 -6.12
CA LYS A 35 0.75 9.01 -5.22
C LYS A 35 -0.59 9.01 -5.94
N ALA A 36 -0.68 9.70 -7.09
CA ALA A 36 -1.91 9.78 -7.88
C ALA A 36 -2.38 8.39 -8.37
N ILE A 37 -1.46 7.55 -8.85
CA ILE A 37 -1.77 6.18 -9.29
C ILE A 37 -2.19 5.32 -8.09
N SER A 38 -1.48 5.41 -6.97
CA SER A 38 -1.82 4.67 -5.75
C SER A 38 -3.23 5.04 -5.26
N ASP A 39 -3.54 6.33 -5.20
CA ASP A 39 -4.84 6.84 -4.79
C ASP A 39 -5.95 6.36 -5.75
N TYR A 40 -5.69 6.38 -7.06
CA TYR A 40 -6.64 5.89 -8.06
C TYR A 40 -6.93 4.40 -7.88
N LEU A 41 -5.89 3.57 -7.72
CA LEU A 41 -6.03 2.13 -7.51
C LEU A 41 -6.75 1.81 -6.19
N MET A 42 -6.47 2.57 -5.12
CA MET A 42 -7.18 2.43 -3.85
C MET A 42 -8.67 2.79 -3.97
N ARG A 43 -9.01 3.83 -4.76
CA ARG A 43 -10.39 4.22 -5.02
C ARG A 43 -11.13 3.19 -5.88
N GLN A 44 -10.50 2.64 -6.92
CA GLN A 44 -11.12 1.65 -7.79
C GLN A 44 -11.31 0.29 -7.13
N SER A 45 -10.39 -0.10 -6.24
CA SER A 45 -10.44 -1.42 -5.63
C SER A 45 -11.54 -1.56 -4.58
N GLY A 46 -12.23 -0.49 -4.18
CA GLY A 46 -13.20 -0.51 -3.08
C GLY A 46 -12.58 -0.98 -1.75
N VAL A 47 -11.24 -1.09 -1.69
CA VAL A 47 -10.50 -1.57 -0.55
C VAL A 47 -10.46 -0.45 0.47
N LYS A 48 -11.51 -0.43 1.30
CA LYS A 48 -11.41 0.03 2.69
C LYS A 48 -10.08 -0.48 3.23
N ARG A 49 -9.27 0.41 3.84
CA ARG A 49 -8.01 0.12 4.55
C ARG A 49 -7.93 -1.36 4.91
N LYS A 50 -6.93 -2.08 4.38
CA LYS A 50 -6.66 -3.48 4.74
C LYS A 50 -6.73 -3.62 6.26
N PHE A 51 -7.85 -4.12 6.75
CA PHE A 51 -7.88 -4.92 7.95
C PHE A 51 -6.87 -6.04 7.67
N SER A 52 -5.87 -6.15 8.52
CA SER A 52 -4.84 -7.16 8.38
C SER A 52 -5.51 -8.55 8.34
N ALA A 53 -4.86 -9.55 7.75
CA ALA A 53 -5.36 -10.93 7.82
C ALA A 53 -5.61 -11.37 9.29
N VAL A 54 -4.91 -10.75 10.23
CA VAL A 54 -5.13 -10.84 11.67
C VAL A 54 -6.50 -10.28 12.05
N ASP A 55 -6.84 -9.06 11.63
CA ASP A 55 -8.15 -8.46 11.94
C ASP A 55 -9.34 -9.24 11.36
N MET A 56 -9.17 -9.92 10.22
CA MET A 56 -10.22 -10.77 9.62
C MET A 56 -10.35 -12.15 10.31
N SER A 57 -9.28 -12.69 10.89
CA SER A 57 -9.30 -13.98 11.59
C SER A 57 -9.75 -13.89 13.05
N PHE A 58 -9.61 -12.71 13.67
CA PHE A 58 -10.03 -12.48 15.06
C PHE A 58 -11.55 -12.56 15.28
N GLY A 59 -12.36 -12.41 14.23
CA GLY A 59 -13.82 -12.53 14.33
C GLY A 59 -14.36 -13.96 14.20
N SER A 60 -13.57 -14.89 13.66
CA SER A 60 -14.01 -16.25 13.28
C SER A 60 -13.32 -17.37 14.07
N MET A 61 -12.24 -17.08 14.81
CA MET A 61 -11.61 -18.05 15.70
C MET A 61 -11.98 -17.79 17.16
N LYS A 62 -12.64 -18.77 17.80
CA LYS A 62 -12.89 -18.82 19.26
C LYS A 62 -11.63 -19.12 20.07
N LEU A 63 -10.47 -18.64 19.65
CA LEU A 63 -9.21 -18.86 20.35
C LEU A 63 -8.86 -17.63 21.17
N SER A 64 -8.54 -17.84 22.44
CA SER A 64 -8.05 -16.75 23.28
C SER A 64 -6.69 -16.27 22.76
N ARG A 65 -6.41 -14.97 22.91
CA ARG A 65 -5.16 -14.33 22.49
C ARG A 65 -3.90 -15.10 22.93
N LYS A 66 -3.92 -15.66 24.14
CA LYS A 66 -2.81 -16.46 24.69
C LYS A 66 -2.51 -17.72 23.89
N VAL A 67 -3.54 -18.34 23.29
CA VAL A 67 -3.38 -19.55 22.47
C VAL A 67 -2.79 -19.20 21.11
N VAL A 68 -3.23 -18.09 20.50
CA VAL A 68 -2.68 -17.61 19.22
C VAL A 68 -1.20 -17.23 19.36
N GLU A 69 -0.84 -16.51 20.43
CA GLU A 69 0.55 -16.14 20.71
C GLU A 69 1.45 -17.36 20.99
N LYS A 70 0.88 -18.47 21.46
CA LYS A 70 1.63 -19.72 21.68
C LYS A 70 1.91 -20.44 20.35
N ILE A 71 0.89 -20.60 19.50
CA ILE A 71 1.01 -21.25 18.18
C ILE A 71 1.99 -20.48 17.30
N ALA A 72 1.88 -19.14 17.25
CA ALA A 72 2.79 -18.30 16.46
C ALA A 72 4.25 -18.39 16.92
N ARG A 73 4.52 -18.73 18.19
CA ARG A 73 5.87 -19.00 18.67
C ARG A 73 6.33 -20.41 18.34
N GLU A 74 5.45 -21.41 18.37
CA GLU A 74 5.78 -22.79 18.00
C GLU A 74 6.23 -22.87 16.52
N ASP A 75 5.55 -22.20 15.60
CA ASP A 75 5.91 -22.17 14.16
C ASP A 75 7.24 -21.46 13.85
N LEU A 76 7.74 -20.61 14.76
CA LEU A 76 9.04 -19.94 14.59
C LEU A 76 10.24 -20.84 14.91
N TYR A 77 10.03 -21.95 15.62
CA TYR A 77 11.08 -22.88 16.02
C TYR A 77 11.24 -24.09 15.08
N GLU A 78 10.31 -24.33 14.15
CA GLU A 78 10.46 -25.38 13.12
C GLU A 78 11.18 -24.89 11.85
N ALA A 79 11.59 -23.62 11.80
CA ALA A 79 12.27 -23.00 10.65
C ALA A 79 13.79 -22.79 10.86
N GLU A 80 14.42 -23.57 11.75
CA GLU A 80 15.89 -23.69 11.87
C GLU A 80 16.39 -25.05 11.37
#